data_AF-A0A0P4R8L1-F1
#
_entry.id   AF-A0A0P4R8L1-F1
#
_cell.length_a   1.000
_cell.length_b   1.000
_cell.length_c   1.000
_cell.angle_alpha   90.00
_cell.angle_beta   90.00
_cell.angle_gamma   90.00
#
_symmetry.space_group_name_H-M   'P 1'
#
loop_
_entity.id
_entity.type
_entity.pdbx_description
1 polymer ?
#
loop_
_entity_poly.entity_id
_entity_poly.type
_entity_poly.pdbx_seq_one_letter_code
_entity_poly.pdbx_strand_id
1 'polypeptide(L)'
;MHALRRRPVGDLTPEELARLIGQNVGLPWSLPLAIAFLRDTAPHQAAGGWYDDDLLSAVLTRKAEDWATFPELAHEVDGILSVLTDLSPDMQRDIKRFRAALPRGD
;
A
#
# COMPACT_ATOMS: atom_id res chain seq x y z
N MET A 1 16.75 21.88 -4.27
CA MET A 1 17.08 20.77 -3.35
C MET A 1 16.02 19.69 -3.51
N HIS A 2 16.24 18.70 -4.36
CA HIS A 2 15.38 17.50 -4.45
C HIS A 2 16.30 16.30 -4.62
N ALA A 3 16.76 15.75 -3.49
CA ALA A 3 17.59 14.55 -3.48
C ALA A 3 16.74 13.36 -3.02
N LEU A 4 15.76 12.96 -3.82
CA LEU A 4 15.13 11.65 -3.71
C LEU A 4 16.12 10.60 -4.25
N ARG A 5 17.15 10.30 -3.47
CA ARG A 5 17.98 9.12 -3.68
C ARG A 5 17.51 8.01 -2.74
N ARG A 6 16.48 7.28 -3.15
CA ARG A 6 16.19 5.93 -2.67
C ARG A 6 15.67 5.06 -3.82
N ARG A 7 16.59 4.57 -4.64
CA ARG A 7 16.51 3.23 -5.24
C ARG A 7 17.61 2.41 -4.54
N PRO A 8 17.44 1.13 -4.16
CA PRO A 8 16.48 0.15 -4.69
C PRO A 8 15.80 -0.78 -3.64
N VAL A 9 14.67 -1.40 -4.03
CA VAL A 9 14.57 -2.87 -4.10
C VAL A 9 13.80 -3.24 -5.38
N GLY A 10 14.52 -3.19 -6.51
CA GLY A 10 14.20 -3.91 -7.75
C GLY A 10 13.57 -3.13 -8.91
N ASP A 11 14.21 -2.05 -9.40
CA ASP A 11 13.92 -1.20 -10.60
C ASP A 11 12.50 -0.67 -10.86
N LEU A 12 11.47 -1.30 -10.29
CA LEU A 12 10.07 -1.00 -10.49
C LEU A 12 9.72 0.30 -9.78
N THR A 13 9.16 1.24 -10.53
CA THR A 13 8.55 2.44 -9.96
C THR A 13 7.28 2.04 -9.19
N PRO A 14 6.83 2.86 -8.23
CA PRO A 14 5.55 2.62 -7.56
C PRO A 14 4.37 2.55 -8.54
N GLU A 15 4.42 3.30 -9.64
CA GLU A 15 3.44 3.22 -10.73
C GLU A 15 3.44 1.84 -11.41
N GLU A 16 4.63 1.26 -11.66
CA GLU A 16 4.76 -0.09 -12.23
C GLU A 16 4.26 -1.16 -11.25
N LEU A 17 4.55 -1.02 -9.95
CA LEU A 17 4.03 -1.91 -8.89
C LEU A 17 2.51 -1.83 -8.80
N ALA A 18 1.94 -0.62 -8.80
CA ALA A 18 0.49 -0.41 -8.79
C ALA A 18 -0.17 -1.10 -9.98
N ARG A 19 0.45 -0.98 -11.17
CA ARG A 19 -0.03 -1.62 -12.40
C ARG A 19 0.06 -3.15 -12.36
N LEU A 20 1.13 -3.72 -11.79
CA LEU A 20 1.26 -5.17 -11.64
C LEU A 20 0.23 -5.73 -10.67
N ILE A 21 0.05 -5.07 -9.53
CA ILE A 21 -0.96 -5.41 -8.52
C ILE A 21 -2.36 -5.30 -9.12
N GLY A 22 -2.66 -4.21 -9.85
CA GLY A 22 -3.94 -3.99 -10.52
C GLY A 22 -4.29 -5.10 -11.52
N GLN A 23 -3.28 -5.64 -12.23
CA GLN A 23 -3.43 -6.74 -13.18
C GLN A 23 -3.42 -8.13 -12.53
N ASN A 24 -3.30 -8.24 -11.20
CA ASN A 24 -3.12 -9.49 -10.46
C ASN A 24 -1.89 -10.30 -10.91
N VAL A 25 -0.86 -9.62 -11.41
CA VAL A 25 0.36 -10.25 -11.88
C VAL A 25 1.30 -10.38 -10.70
N GLY A 26 1.53 -11.61 -10.25
CA GLY A 26 2.62 -11.88 -9.33
C GLY A 26 2.45 -11.31 -7.93
N LEU A 27 1.20 -11.28 -7.44
CA LEU A 27 0.85 -10.81 -6.09
C LEU A 27 1.77 -11.31 -4.96
N PRO A 28 2.23 -12.58 -4.94
CA PRO A 28 3.11 -13.07 -3.87
C PRO A 28 4.45 -12.32 -3.78
N TRP A 29 4.89 -11.65 -4.85
CA TRP A 29 6.11 -10.83 -4.87
C TRP A 29 5.82 -9.34 -5.00
N SER A 30 4.79 -8.93 -5.74
CA SER A 30 4.47 -7.52 -5.94
C SER A 30 3.85 -6.86 -4.70
N LEU A 31 3.02 -7.59 -3.94
CA LEU A 31 2.41 -7.05 -2.72
C LEU A 31 3.46 -6.76 -1.63
N PRO A 32 4.37 -7.69 -1.27
CA PRO A 32 5.42 -7.38 -0.30
C PRO A 32 6.27 -6.16 -0.69
N LEU A 33 6.61 -6.02 -1.98
CA LEU A 33 7.40 -4.88 -2.47
C LEU A 33 6.65 -3.55 -2.36
N ALA A 34 5.37 -3.54 -2.75
CA ALA A 34 4.53 -2.37 -2.61
C ALA A 34 4.36 -1.95 -1.14
N ILE A 35 4.10 -2.91 -0.25
CA ILE A 35 3.93 -2.65 1.18
C ILE A 35 5.24 -2.13 1.79
N ALA A 36 6.38 -2.71 1.43
CA ALA A 36 7.68 -2.23 1.87
C ALA A 36 7.95 -0.77 1.43
N PHE A 37 7.58 -0.42 0.20
CA PHE A 37 7.68 0.94 -0.32
C PHE A 37 6.78 1.90 0.47
N LEU A 38 5.49 1.58 0.59
CA LEU A 38 4.49 2.37 1.32
C LEU A 38 4.90 2.58 2.78
N ARG A 39 5.47 1.56 3.43
CA ARG A 39 5.99 1.64 4.80
C ARG A 39 7.17 2.61 4.92
N ASP A 40 8.11 2.60 3.97
CA ASP A 40 9.27 3.50 3.99
C ASP A 40 8.88 4.95 3.69
N THR A 41 7.84 5.17 2.88
CA THR A 41 7.37 6.52 2.50
C THR A 41 6.34 7.10 3.47
N ALA A 42 5.64 6.29 4.27
CA ALA A 42 4.59 6.74 5.17
C ALA A 42 5.04 7.80 6.20
N PRO A 43 6.21 7.70 6.85
CA PRO A 43 6.71 8.76 7.73
C PRO A 43 6.96 10.09 7.01
N HIS A 44 7.40 10.02 5.74
CA HIS A 44 7.56 11.22 4.91
C HIS A 44 6.21 11.84 4.56
N GLN A 45 5.20 11.04 4.23
CA GLN A 45 3.83 11.52 3.99
C GLN A 45 3.30 12.28 5.20
N ALA A 46 3.41 11.69 6.40
CA ALA A 46 2.93 12.30 7.64
C ALA A 46 3.60 13.65 7.94
N ALA A 47 4.80 13.89 7.41
CA ALA A 47 5.51 15.17 7.48
C ALA A 47 5.17 16.15 6.33
N GLY A 48 4.14 15.87 5.53
CA GLY A 48 3.74 16.65 4.34
C GLY A 48 4.53 16.32 3.07
N GLY A 49 5.25 15.20 3.06
CA GLY A 49 6.01 14.72 1.92
C GLY A 49 5.16 13.99 0.89
N TRP A 50 5.78 13.65 -0.24
CA TRP A 50 5.14 12.90 -1.30
C TRP A 50 4.86 11.45 -0.89
N TYR A 51 3.71 10.93 -1.34
CA TYR A 51 3.26 9.58 -1.13
C TYR A 51 2.49 9.12 -2.36
N ASP A 52 2.59 7.83 -2.69
CA ASP A 52 2.00 7.28 -3.90
C ASP A 52 0.58 6.77 -3.61
N ASP A 53 -0.42 7.63 -3.84
CA ASP A 53 -1.83 7.31 -3.68
C ASP A 53 -2.30 6.24 -4.67
N ASP A 54 -1.74 6.17 -5.87
CA ASP A 54 -2.07 5.16 -6.87
C ASP A 54 -1.62 3.76 -6.40
N LEU A 55 -0.40 3.66 -5.88
CA LEU A 55 0.10 2.42 -5.27
C LEU A 55 -0.72 2.03 -4.05
N LEU A 56 -1.04 2.98 -3.17
CA LEU A 56 -1.89 2.70 -2.01
C LEU A 56 -3.28 2.23 -2.44
N SER A 57 -3.92 2.89 -3.40
CA SER A 57 -5.23 2.50 -3.91
C SER A 57 -5.20 1.11 -4.57
N ALA A 58 -4.17 0.81 -5.36
CA ALA A 58 -3.99 -0.50 -5.97
C ALA A 58 -3.87 -1.62 -4.92
N VAL A 59 -3.24 -1.35 -3.77
CA VAL A 59 -3.17 -2.26 -2.63
C VAL A 59 -4.55 -2.37 -1.95
N LEU A 60 -5.16 -1.25 -1.53
CA LEU A 60 -6.40 -1.25 -0.76
C LEU A 60 -7.61 -1.83 -1.50
N THR A 61 -7.64 -1.70 -2.82
CA THR A 61 -8.74 -2.19 -3.67
C THR A 61 -8.62 -3.68 -4.02
N ARG A 62 -7.70 -4.41 -3.38
CA ARG A 62 -7.58 -5.86 -3.54
C ARG A 62 -8.72 -6.64 -2.90
N LYS A 63 -8.97 -7.85 -3.42
CA LYS A 63 -10.10 -8.65 -2.98
C LYS A 63 -9.82 -9.17 -1.57
N ALA A 64 -10.87 -9.34 -0.77
CA ALA A 64 -10.76 -9.92 0.57
C ALA A 64 -10.05 -11.30 0.55
N GLU A 65 -10.29 -12.09 -0.50
CA GLU A 65 -9.70 -13.41 -0.72
C GLU A 65 -8.16 -13.36 -0.86
N ASP A 66 -7.64 -12.29 -1.49
CA ASP A 66 -6.19 -12.06 -1.62
C ASP A 66 -5.59 -11.83 -0.22
N TRP A 67 -6.26 -11.05 0.62
CA TRP A 67 -5.83 -10.76 1.99
C TRP A 67 -5.96 -11.96 2.94
N ALA A 68 -6.94 -12.84 2.73
CA ALA A 68 -7.02 -14.11 3.44
C ALA A 68 -5.83 -15.03 3.13
N THR A 69 -5.22 -14.89 1.95
CA THR A 69 -4.01 -15.62 1.56
C THR A 69 -2.74 -15.02 2.17
N PHE A 70 -2.74 -13.71 2.43
CA PHE A 70 -1.60 -12.98 3.01
C PHE A 70 -2.00 -12.15 4.24
N PRO A 71 -2.45 -12.78 5.35
CA PRO A 71 -2.97 -12.06 6.51
C PRO A 71 -1.91 -11.20 7.20
N GLU A 72 -0.64 -11.61 7.20
CA GLU A 72 0.46 -10.81 7.75
C GLU A 72 0.68 -9.51 6.97
N LEU A 73 0.63 -9.58 5.64
CA LEU A 73 0.73 -8.39 4.78
C LEU A 73 -0.47 -7.45 4.99
N ALA A 74 -1.66 -8.00 5.23
CA ALA A 74 -2.85 -7.22 5.52
C ALA A 74 -2.70 -6.43 6.84
N HIS A 75 -2.12 -7.04 7.87
CA HIS A 75 -1.80 -6.36 9.13
C HIS A 75 -0.72 -5.27 8.94
N GLU A 76 0.29 -5.52 8.11
CA GLU A 76 1.30 -4.49 7.79
C GLU A 76 0.66 -3.27 7.12
N VAL A 77 -0.24 -3.49 6.16
CA VAL A 77 -1.00 -2.40 5.53
C VAL A 77 -1.79 -1.63 6.58
N ASP A 78 -2.52 -2.30 7.47
CA ASP A 78 -3.29 -1.61 8.52
C ASP A 78 -2.41 -0.77 9.47
N GLY A 79 -1.19 -1.26 9.77
CA GLY A 79 -0.18 -0.52 10.51
C GLY A 79 0.27 0.75 9.78
N ILE A 80 0.52 0.66 8.47
CA ILE A 80 0.85 1.82 7.63
C ILE A 80 -0.30 2.83 7.63
N LEU A 81 -1.54 2.38 7.44
CA LEU A 81 -2.71 3.26 7.41
C LEU A 81 -2.93 4.03 8.71
N SER A 82 -2.44 3.51 9.83
CA SER A 82 -2.55 4.14 11.14
C SER A 82 -1.57 5.30 11.35
N VAL A 83 -0.51 5.40 10.53
CA VAL A 83 0.46 6.52 10.58
C VAL A 83 0.20 7.58 9.52
N LEU A 84 -0.58 7.26 8.48
CA LEU A 84 -0.96 8.22 7.44
C LEU A 84 -1.93 9.28 7.99
N THR A 85 -1.78 10.51 7.52
CA THR A 85 -2.57 11.66 7.98
C THR A 85 -3.00 12.52 6.80
N ASP A 86 -4.07 13.30 6.99
CA ASP A 86 -4.58 14.25 5.98
C ASP A 86 -4.92 13.61 4.62
N LEU A 87 -5.37 12.36 4.63
CA LEU A 87 -5.72 11.62 3.41
C LEU A 87 -7.00 12.13 2.76
N SER A 88 -7.02 12.13 1.42
CA SER A 88 -8.20 12.46 0.60
C SER A 88 -9.44 11.64 1.02
N PRO A 89 -10.67 12.20 0.91
CA PRO A 89 -11.90 11.50 1.25
C PRO A 89 -12.10 10.19 0.47
N ASP A 90 -11.58 10.09 -0.75
CA ASP A 90 -11.63 8.85 -1.54
C ASP A 90 -10.71 7.78 -0.96
N MET A 91 -9.49 8.16 -0.55
CA MET A 91 -8.57 7.24 0.12
C MET A 91 -9.14 6.76 1.46
N GLN A 92 -9.76 7.65 2.24
CA GLN A 92 -10.45 7.25 3.47
C GLN A 92 -11.59 6.25 3.24
N ARG A 93 -12.26 6.33 2.08
CA ARG A 93 -13.31 5.39 1.70
C ARG A 93 -12.74 4.01 1.40
N ASP A 94 -11.62 3.95 0.70
CA ASP A 94 -10.94 2.71 0.36
C ASP A 94 -10.34 2.05 1.60
N ILE A 95 -9.77 2.83 2.53
CA ILE A 95 -9.31 2.34 3.84
C ILE A 95 -10.45 1.68 4.62
N LYS A 96 -11.62 2.32 4.68
CA LYS A 96 -12.79 1.77 5.38
C LYS A 96 -13.25 0.46 4.74
N ARG A 97 -13.26 0.39 3.41
CA ARG A 97 -13.62 -0.83 2.66
C ARG A 97 -12.62 -1.95 2.91
N PHE A 98 -11.33 -1.64 2.83
CA PHE A 98 -10.24 -2.57 3.11
C PHE A 98 -10.38 -3.16 4.52
N ARG A 99 -10.48 -2.32 5.56
CA ARG A 99 -10.65 -2.77 6.96
C ARG A 99 -11.91 -3.58 7.18
N ALA A 100 -12.99 -3.27 6.48
CA ALA A 100 -14.23 -4.05 6.56
C ALA A 100 -14.14 -5.41 5.85
N ALA A 101 -13.26 -5.53 4.86
CA ALA A 101 -13.01 -6.73 4.07
C ALA A 101 -11.95 -7.64 4.69
N LEU A 102 -11.15 -7.16 5.65
CA LEU A 102 -10.21 -7.99 6.37
C LEU A 102 -10.95 -9.12 7.11
N PRO A 103 -10.47 -10.36 7.02
CA PRO A 103 -11.01 -11.43 7.84
C PRO A 103 -10.79 -11.01 9.30
N ARG A 104 -11.89 -10.83 10.05
CA ARG A 104 -11.80 -10.71 11.51
C ARG A 104 -11.23 -12.04 11.97
N GLY A 105 -10.02 -12.02 12.53
CA GLY A 105 -9.50 -13.21 13.20
C GLY A 105 -10.54 -13.67 14.20
N ASP A 106 -11.06 -14.88 14.00
CA ASP A 106 -11.92 -15.59 14.94
C ASP A 106 -11.06 -16.17 16.06
#